data_AF-A0A2A2RFV2-F1
#
_entry.id   AF-A0A2A2RFV2-F1
#
_cell.length_a   1.000
_cell.length_b   1.000
_cell.length_c   1.000
_cell.angle_alpha   90.00
_cell.angle_beta   90.00
_cell.angle_gamma   90.00
#
_symmetry.space_group_name_H-M   'P 1'
#
loop_
_entity.id
_entity.type
_entity.pdbx_description
1 polymer ?
#
loop_
_entity_poly.entity_id
_entity_poly.type
_entity_poly.pdbx_seq_one_letter_code
_entity_poly.pdbx_strand_id
1 'polypeptide(L)'
;MSTANPTPIRVGMSGTFGGKSYSIFARVVMGMEDQGETYFWNEFYLSDGSDRIAMLVCEEVYGAQQWRLFTEFTPTKPLTTREAGLKKVGDRVNLDGVSTEVTVVDETRVYFIEGKAPDWVSLGDMAQYFNAEASGKMWVVSWSGDEVEYYRGMQLHPEMVAQALRLPAASFRTSSARPSGGNRMVGIGAGLLTFAIAGFFLFRGCGRSHSTVRASAQPAPPVVQRQPAPAPLLTVGTNLVIAGQSYQVITHRVTGFTRVNAQWNAHHYQITDDQGRTNLLIARVQPAATNWHLFKTHAASRPPTPTVAAAMRVGEQVHLDGFSGTVMELFMSQEVSCTGPPIEGLDPAGLTYHYLASNSAGILLACWNGRGVTLYRSHLVAPLALQ
;
A
#
# COMPACT_ATOMS: atom_id res chain seq x y z
N MET A 1 -17.46 1.28 12.11
CA MET A 1 -16.53 2.30 12.67
C MET A 1 -17.31 3.59 12.99
N SER A 2 -16.67 4.60 13.60
CA SER A 2 -17.29 5.88 14.01
C SER A 2 -16.78 7.04 13.13
N THR A 3 -17.53 8.15 13.07
CA THR A 3 -17.08 9.42 12.46
C THR A 3 -16.00 10.15 13.30
N ALA A 4 -15.72 9.64 14.50
CA ALA A 4 -14.64 10.12 15.35
C ALA A 4 -13.28 10.02 14.63
N ASN A 5 -12.39 10.98 14.89
CA ASN A 5 -11.04 10.98 14.32
C ASN A 5 -10.16 9.97 15.09
N PRO A 6 -9.73 8.86 14.48
CA PRO A 6 -8.88 7.87 15.14
C PRO A 6 -7.40 8.27 15.17
N THR A 7 -7.09 9.51 14.77
CA THR A 7 -5.72 10.01 14.57
C THR A 7 -5.49 11.29 15.40
N PRO A 8 -4.23 11.65 15.72
CA PRO A 8 -3.90 12.94 16.29
C PRO A 8 -3.92 14.10 15.28
N ILE A 9 -4.15 13.83 13.98
CA ILE A 9 -4.18 14.87 12.95
C ILE A 9 -5.38 15.79 13.18
N ARG A 10 -5.17 17.10 13.00
CA ARG A 10 -6.21 18.14 13.15
C ARG A 10 -6.19 19.09 11.94
N VAL A 11 -7.35 19.66 11.64
CA VAL A 11 -7.44 20.80 10.73
C VAL A 11 -6.56 21.95 11.23
N GLY A 12 -5.86 22.61 10.32
CA GLY A 12 -4.87 23.66 10.59
C GLY A 12 -3.44 23.15 10.75
N MET A 13 -3.23 21.84 10.91
CA MET A 13 -1.86 21.28 10.89
C MET A 13 -1.22 21.50 9.53
N SER A 14 0.12 21.62 9.52
CA SER A 14 0.90 21.71 8.30
C SER A 14 2.05 20.72 8.33
N GLY A 15 2.46 20.26 7.16
CA GLY A 15 3.55 19.30 7.03
C GLY A 15 4.14 19.27 5.63
N THR A 16 5.25 18.54 5.49
CA THR A 16 5.95 18.43 4.22
C THR A 16 5.90 16.99 3.72
N PHE A 17 5.27 16.76 2.56
CA PHE A 17 5.21 15.47 1.89
C PHE A 17 5.93 15.56 0.55
N GLY A 18 6.89 14.67 0.28
CA GLY A 18 7.63 14.66 -0.99
C GLY A 18 8.36 15.98 -1.28
N GLY A 19 8.84 16.68 -0.24
CA GLY A 19 9.52 17.98 -0.38
C GLY A 19 8.58 19.17 -0.58
N LYS A 20 7.27 18.95 -0.60
CA LYS A 20 6.25 19.99 -0.80
C LYS A 20 5.48 20.25 0.49
N SER A 21 5.34 21.52 0.86
CA SER A 21 4.60 21.95 2.04
C SER A 21 3.11 21.94 1.78
N TYR A 22 2.35 21.45 2.77
CA TYR A 22 0.90 21.38 2.75
C TYR A 22 0.33 21.85 4.09
N SER A 23 -0.87 22.41 4.05
CA SER A 23 -1.72 22.68 5.20
C SER A 23 -3.01 21.87 5.09
N ILE A 24 -3.39 21.24 6.19
CA ILE A 24 -4.65 20.48 6.32
C ILE A 24 -5.77 21.47 6.56
N PHE A 25 -6.73 21.57 5.66
CA PHE A 25 -7.83 22.53 5.77
C PHE A 25 -9.19 21.89 6.01
N ALA A 26 -9.32 20.58 5.78
CA ALA A 26 -10.49 19.80 6.16
C ALA A 26 -10.15 18.34 6.47
N ARG A 27 -11.01 17.68 7.25
CA ARG A 27 -11.11 16.22 7.34
C ARG A 27 -12.49 15.80 6.89
N VAL A 28 -12.56 14.88 5.94
CA VAL A 28 -13.81 14.28 5.47
C VAL A 28 -13.80 12.82 5.88
N VAL A 29 -14.88 12.36 6.51
CA VAL A 29 -15.10 10.93 6.73
C VAL A 29 -15.98 10.44 5.61
N MET A 30 -15.40 9.56 4.81
CA MET A 30 -16.04 8.91 3.70
C MET A 30 -16.47 7.50 4.12
N GLY A 31 -17.47 6.97 3.43
CA GLY A 31 -17.89 5.59 3.64
C GLY A 31 -18.56 4.98 2.43
N MET A 32 -18.64 3.66 2.44
CA MET A 32 -19.38 2.86 1.47
C MET A 32 -20.09 1.71 2.21
N GLU A 33 -21.18 1.21 1.63
CA GLU A 33 -21.86 0.03 2.14
C GLU A 33 -21.20 -1.23 1.59
N ASP A 34 -20.74 -2.10 2.48
CA ASP A 34 -20.19 -3.43 2.17
C ASP A 34 -20.89 -4.49 3.01
N GLN A 35 -21.55 -5.45 2.37
CA GLN A 35 -22.25 -6.56 3.03
C GLN A 35 -23.23 -6.15 4.15
N GLY A 36 -23.84 -4.97 4.04
CA GLY A 36 -24.78 -4.44 5.03
C GLY A 36 -24.12 -3.73 6.23
N GLU A 37 -22.81 -3.51 6.18
CA GLU A 37 -22.07 -2.65 7.09
C GLU A 37 -21.47 -1.45 6.35
N THR A 38 -21.40 -0.29 7.01
CA THR A 38 -20.69 0.86 6.46
C THR A 38 -19.19 0.76 6.78
N TYR A 39 -18.36 0.62 5.75
CA TYR A 39 -16.92 0.80 5.82
C TYR A 39 -16.59 2.30 5.79
N PHE A 40 -15.71 2.76 6.67
CA PHE A 40 -15.33 4.18 6.78
C PHE A 40 -13.82 4.39 6.65
N TRP A 41 -13.43 5.51 6.06
CA TRP A 41 -12.05 5.99 6.06
C TRP A 41 -12.00 7.51 6.25
N ASN A 42 -10.81 8.02 6.58
CA ASN A 42 -10.59 9.45 6.79
C ASN A 42 -9.77 10.02 5.63
N GLU A 43 -10.23 11.12 5.06
CA GLU A 43 -9.51 11.91 4.07
C GLU A 43 -9.16 13.28 4.65
N PHE A 44 -7.88 13.57 4.79
CA PHE A 44 -7.38 14.88 5.20
C PHE A 44 -7.03 15.68 3.95
N TYR A 45 -7.80 16.75 3.70
CA TYR A 45 -7.64 17.59 2.52
C TYR A 45 -6.50 18.58 2.74
N LEU A 46 -5.56 18.57 1.81
CA LEU A 46 -4.30 19.29 1.84
C LEU A 46 -4.27 20.37 0.76
N SER A 47 -3.84 21.57 1.13
CA SER A 47 -3.52 22.65 0.19
C SER A 47 -2.05 23.02 0.31
N ASP A 48 -1.39 23.23 -0.83
CA ASP A 48 -0.04 23.80 -0.94
C ASP A 48 -0.07 25.31 -1.25
N GLY A 49 -1.25 25.94 -1.18
CA GLY A 49 -1.49 27.31 -1.64
C GLY A 49 -1.78 27.46 -3.13
N SER A 50 -1.73 26.36 -3.91
CA SER A 50 -2.25 26.34 -5.28
C SER A 50 -3.73 25.97 -5.29
N ASP A 51 -4.34 26.04 -6.47
CA ASP A 51 -5.73 25.60 -6.68
C ASP A 51 -5.87 24.07 -6.66
N ARG A 52 -4.77 23.29 -6.64
CA ARG A 52 -4.84 21.83 -6.60
C ARG A 52 -4.87 21.32 -5.17
N ILE A 53 -5.71 20.32 -4.94
CA ILE A 53 -5.79 19.63 -3.66
C ILE A 53 -5.03 18.31 -3.69
N ALA A 54 -4.48 17.95 -2.54
CA ALA A 54 -4.03 16.59 -2.28
C ALA A 54 -4.83 16.02 -1.11
N MET A 55 -4.93 14.71 -1.01
CA MET A 55 -5.66 14.04 0.07
C MET A 55 -4.73 13.05 0.76
N LEU A 56 -4.53 13.23 2.05
CA LEU A 56 -3.91 12.22 2.89
C LEU A 56 -5.00 11.31 3.43
N VAL A 57 -5.06 10.09 2.94
CA VAL A 57 -6.07 9.09 3.27
C VAL A 57 -5.55 8.15 4.35
N CYS A 58 -6.37 7.92 5.37
CA CYS A 58 -6.13 6.95 6.44
C CYS A 58 -7.25 5.92 6.48
N GLU A 59 -6.86 4.66 6.32
CA GLU A 59 -7.73 3.49 6.44
C GLU A 59 -7.23 2.60 7.58
N GLU A 60 -8.12 1.88 8.25
CA GLU A 60 -7.72 0.84 9.20
C GLU A 60 -7.85 -0.52 8.55
N VAL A 61 -6.74 -1.26 8.48
CA VAL A 61 -6.65 -2.58 7.85
C VAL A 61 -5.87 -3.49 8.78
N TYR A 62 -6.49 -4.62 9.17
CA TYR A 62 -5.93 -5.55 10.18
C TYR A 62 -5.54 -4.89 11.51
N GLY A 63 -6.26 -3.85 11.93
CA GLY A 63 -5.96 -3.12 13.16
C GLY A 63 -4.72 -2.21 13.07
N ALA A 64 -4.19 -1.99 11.87
CA ALA A 64 -3.12 -1.05 11.58
C ALA A 64 -3.61 0.05 10.64
N GLN A 65 -3.13 1.28 10.86
CA GLN A 65 -3.43 2.40 9.98
C GLN A 65 -2.58 2.34 8.71
N GLN A 66 -3.25 2.29 7.55
CA GLN A 66 -2.63 2.45 6.24
C GLN A 66 -2.80 3.89 5.77
N TRP A 67 -1.72 4.45 5.24
CA TRP A 67 -1.70 5.84 4.79
C TRP A 67 -1.37 5.92 3.31
N ARG A 68 -2.08 6.80 2.61
CA ARG A 68 -1.80 7.11 1.21
C ARG A 68 -1.94 8.59 0.98
N LEU A 69 -1.03 9.16 0.19
CA LEU A 69 -1.16 10.51 -0.32
C LEU A 69 -1.65 10.45 -1.76
N PHE A 70 -2.84 11.00 -2.00
CA PHE A 70 -3.41 11.16 -3.33
C PHE A 70 -3.13 12.57 -3.83
N THR A 71 -2.66 12.63 -5.07
CA THR A 71 -2.49 13.90 -5.79
C THR A 71 -3.28 13.85 -7.06
N GLU A 72 -3.97 14.94 -7.36
CA GLU A 72 -4.72 15.09 -8.60
C GLU A 72 -3.77 15.09 -9.81
N PHE A 73 -4.24 14.55 -10.93
CA PHE A 73 -3.60 14.69 -12.23
C PHE A 73 -4.64 14.71 -13.34
N THR A 74 -4.26 15.14 -14.54
CA THR A 74 -5.11 15.09 -15.73
C THR A 74 -4.53 14.07 -16.71
N PRO A 75 -5.24 12.97 -17.04
CA PRO A 75 -4.76 12.02 -18.03
C PRO A 75 -4.74 12.65 -19.42
N THR A 76 -3.85 12.15 -20.30
CA THR A 76 -3.79 12.61 -21.70
C THR A 76 -5.07 12.35 -22.48
N LYS A 77 -5.84 11.33 -22.06
CA LYS A 77 -7.16 10.98 -22.61
C LYS A 77 -8.14 10.78 -21.47
N PRO A 78 -8.77 11.86 -20.96
CA PRO A 78 -9.79 11.74 -19.93
C PRO A 78 -10.99 10.96 -20.47
N LEU A 79 -11.53 10.09 -19.60
CA LEU A 79 -12.83 9.48 -19.76
C LEU A 79 -13.93 10.52 -19.55
N THR A 80 -15.01 10.36 -20.29
CA THR A 80 -16.33 10.90 -19.95
C THR A 80 -16.93 10.11 -18.78
N THR A 81 -17.91 10.70 -18.08
CA THR A 81 -18.64 9.99 -17.00
C THR A 81 -19.31 8.71 -17.49
N ARG A 82 -19.82 8.72 -18.72
CA ARG A 82 -20.36 7.52 -19.37
C ARG A 82 -19.30 6.44 -19.55
N GLU A 83 -18.11 6.80 -20.00
CA GLU A 83 -17.02 5.83 -20.18
C GLU A 83 -16.50 5.30 -18.85
N ALA A 84 -16.44 6.14 -17.82
CA ALA A 84 -16.08 5.74 -16.46
C ALA A 84 -17.13 4.79 -15.86
N GLY A 85 -18.42 5.13 -15.98
CA GLY A 85 -19.54 4.32 -15.47
C GLY A 85 -19.76 3.00 -16.21
N LEU A 86 -19.15 2.79 -17.36
CA LEU A 86 -19.15 1.51 -18.07
C LEU A 86 -18.02 0.56 -17.62
N LYS A 87 -17.06 1.05 -16.83
CA LYS A 87 -15.94 0.23 -16.36
C LYS A 87 -16.39 -0.84 -15.38
N LYS A 88 -15.74 -1.99 -15.46
CA LYS A 88 -15.93 -3.15 -14.60
C LYS A 88 -14.59 -3.62 -14.05
N VAL A 89 -14.63 -4.34 -12.93
CA VAL A 89 -13.46 -5.04 -12.39
C VAL A 89 -12.87 -5.94 -13.47
N GLY A 90 -11.55 -5.87 -13.66
CA GLY A 90 -10.79 -6.56 -14.71
C GLY A 90 -10.62 -5.77 -16.01
N ASP A 91 -11.37 -4.69 -16.23
CA ASP A 91 -11.18 -3.85 -17.42
C ASP A 91 -9.81 -3.18 -17.41
N ARG A 92 -9.20 -3.03 -18.58
CA ARG A 92 -8.00 -2.22 -18.75
C ARG A 92 -8.35 -0.77 -19.09
N VAL A 93 -7.67 0.17 -18.43
CA VAL A 93 -7.80 1.61 -18.69
C VAL A 93 -6.41 2.24 -18.77
N ASN A 94 -6.23 3.21 -19.65
CA ASN A 94 -4.96 3.94 -19.75
C ASN A 94 -5.04 5.21 -18.89
N LEU A 95 -4.28 5.25 -17.81
CA LEU A 95 -4.20 6.38 -16.89
C LEU A 95 -2.75 6.85 -16.83
N ASP A 96 -2.49 8.10 -17.19
CA ASP A 96 -1.14 8.69 -17.18
C ASP A 96 -0.13 7.92 -18.07
N GLY A 97 -0.58 7.39 -19.20
CA GLY A 97 0.24 6.59 -20.11
C GLY A 97 0.48 5.15 -19.62
N VAL A 98 -0.14 4.75 -18.51
CA VAL A 98 -0.01 3.43 -17.91
C VAL A 98 -1.30 2.63 -18.15
N SER A 99 -1.17 1.44 -18.72
CA SER A 99 -2.28 0.49 -18.79
C SER A 99 -2.52 -0.13 -17.41
N THR A 100 -3.55 0.33 -16.72
CA THR A 100 -4.00 -0.15 -15.41
C THR A 100 -5.18 -1.09 -15.55
N GLU A 101 -5.36 -2.00 -14.60
CA GLU A 101 -6.50 -2.89 -14.47
C GLU A 101 -7.43 -2.35 -13.38
N VAL A 102 -8.72 -2.26 -13.67
CA VAL A 102 -9.74 -1.85 -12.71
C VAL A 102 -9.89 -2.92 -11.65
N THR A 103 -9.65 -2.57 -10.38
CA THR A 103 -9.68 -3.50 -9.25
C THR A 103 -10.96 -3.38 -8.44
N VAL A 104 -11.54 -2.19 -8.37
CA VAL A 104 -12.76 -1.89 -7.62
C VAL A 104 -13.64 -1.00 -8.47
N VAL A 105 -14.96 -1.20 -8.42
CA VAL A 105 -15.96 -0.25 -8.91
C VAL A 105 -17.02 -0.14 -7.83
N ASP A 106 -17.25 1.06 -7.31
CA ASP A 106 -18.20 1.25 -6.21
C ASP A 106 -18.72 2.69 -6.12
N GLU A 107 -19.49 2.96 -5.07
CA GLU A 107 -20.03 4.26 -4.70
C GLU A 107 -19.57 4.65 -3.30
N THR A 108 -19.31 5.94 -3.11
CA THR A 108 -18.96 6.53 -1.81
C THR A 108 -20.01 7.53 -1.36
N ARG A 109 -20.04 7.79 -0.06
CA ARG A 109 -20.84 8.85 0.56
C ARG A 109 -20.01 9.62 1.58
N VAL A 110 -20.24 10.93 1.67
CA VAL A 110 -19.70 11.80 2.72
C VAL A 110 -20.54 11.66 4.00
N TYR A 111 -19.93 11.19 5.10
CA TYR A 111 -20.60 10.98 6.39
C TYR A 111 -20.25 12.03 7.45
N PHE A 112 -19.13 12.73 7.31
CA PHE A 112 -18.74 13.78 8.26
C PHE A 112 -17.75 14.75 7.61
N ILE A 113 -17.81 16.02 8.01
CA ILE A 113 -16.85 17.06 7.62
C ILE A 113 -16.38 17.81 8.87
N GLU A 114 -15.07 17.90 9.03
CA GLU A 114 -14.36 18.77 9.97
C GLU A 114 -13.66 19.90 9.21
N GLY A 115 -13.72 21.12 9.72
CA GLY A 115 -13.10 22.27 9.06
C GLY A 115 -13.93 22.80 7.89
N LYS A 116 -13.25 23.45 6.94
CA LYS A 116 -13.90 23.96 5.73
C LYS A 116 -13.54 23.02 4.58
N ALA A 117 -14.35 21.99 4.35
CA ALA A 117 -14.23 21.22 3.13
C ALA A 117 -14.35 22.16 1.90
N PRO A 118 -13.78 21.77 0.76
CA PRO A 118 -13.98 22.55 -0.45
C PRO A 118 -15.46 22.80 -0.73
N ASP A 119 -15.79 23.91 -1.41
CA ASP A 119 -17.19 24.38 -1.57
C ASP A 119 -18.11 23.38 -2.31
N TRP A 120 -17.52 22.36 -2.92
CA TRP A 120 -18.15 21.29 -3.70
C TRP A 120 -18.26 19.96 -2.95
N VAL A 121 -17.88 19.91 -1.68
CA VAL A 121 -18.05 18.74 -0.81
C VAL A 121 -19.06 19.06 0.28
N SER A 122 -20.19 18.38 0.26
CA SER A 122 -21.27 18.51 1.24
C SER A 122 -21.54 17.19 1.95
N LEU A 123 -22.08 17.30 3.17
CA LEU A 123 -22.52 16.14 3.92
C LEU A 123 -23.61 15.39 3.14
N GLY A 124 -23.42 14.08 2.96
CA GLY A 124 -24.35 13.22 2.22
C GLY A 124 -24.10 13.16 0.72
N ASP A 125 -23.14 13.92 0.18
CA ASP A 125 -22.75 13.83 -1.22
C ASP A 125 -22.29 12.41 -1.57
N MET A 126 -22.59 12.01 -2.80
CA MET A 126 -22.30 10.69 -3.33
C MET A 126 -21.50 10.83 -4.62
N ALA A 127 -20.52 9.94 -4.79
CA ALA A 127 -19.75 9.82 -6.01
C ALA A 127 -19.52 8.35 -6.34
N GLN A 128 -19.60 8.05 -7.62
CA GLN A 128 -19.17 6.75 -8.12
C GLN A 128 -17.66 6.81 -8.35
N TYR A 129 -17.00 5.67 -8.25
CA TYR A 129 -15.58 5.59 -8.51
C TYR A 129 -15.18 4.20 -8.96
N PHE A 130 -13.99 4.13 -9.54
CA PHE A 130 -13.26 2.89 -9.66
C PHE A 130 -11.81 3.11 -9.23
N ASN A 131 -11.24 2.08 -8.62
CA ASN A 131 -9.80 2.01 -8.48
C ASN A 131 -9.23 1.23 -9.63
N ALA A 132 -8.07 1.65 -10.09
CA ALA A 132 -7.29 0.90 -11.03
C ALA A 132 -5.85 0.79 -10.56
N GLU A 133 -5.23 -0.33 -10.87
CA GLU A 133 -3.86 -0.63 -10.53
C GLU A 133 -3.06 -1.08 -11.71
N ALA A 134 -1.83 -0.62 -11.72
CA ALA A 134 -0.75 -1.33 -12.33
C ALA A 134 0.39 -1.20 -11.35
N SER A 135 1.38 -2.09 -11.47
CA SER A 135 2.72 -1.61 -11.15
C SER A 135 2.87 -1.19 -9.67
N GLY A 136 2.17 -1.87 -8.75
CA GLY A 136 2.16 -1.57 -7.30
C GLY A 136 1.59 -0.20 -6.91
N LYS A 137 0.90 0.47 -7.85
CA LYS A 137 0.35 1.82 -7.70
C LYS A 137 -1.14 1.81 -7.90
N MET A 138 -1.80 2.71 -7.17
CA MET A 138 -3.23 2.91 -7.22
C MET A 138 -3.58 4.22 -7.91
N TRP A 139 -4.54 4.13 -8.81
CA TRP A 139 -5.25 5.25 -9.38
C TRP A 139 -6.69 5.17 -8.92
N VAL A 140 -7.26 6.35 -8.68
CA VAL A 140 -8.66 6.52 -8.35
C VAL A 140 -9.24 7.37 -9.45
N VAL A 141 -10.32 6.89 -10.05
CA VAL A 141 -11.13 7.66 -10.98
C VAL A 141 -12.51 7.78 -10.37
N SER A 142 -12.90 8.99 -10.00
CA SER A 142 -14.20 9.27 -9.39
C SER A 142 -15.01 10.18 -10.28
N TRP A 143 -16.33 10.01 -10.28
CA TRP A 143 -17.22 10.85 -11.06
C TRP A 143 -18.55 11.07 -10.35
N SER A 144 -19.12 12.23 -10.63
CA SER A 144 -20.46 12.61 -10.22
C SER A 144 -20.97 13.68 -11.20
N GLY A 145 -22.25 13.58 -11.58
CA GLY A 145 -22.78 14.39 -12.66
C GLY A 145 -22.09 14.12 -14.00
N ASP A 146 -21.49 15.15 -14.60
CA ASP A 146 -20.78 15.15 -15.87
C ASP A 146 -19.25 15.30 -15.72
N GLU A 147 -18.74 15.27 -14.48
CA GLU A 147 -17.32 15.48 -14.18
C GLU A 147 -16.63 14.18 -13.77
N VAL A 148 -15.36 14.03 -14.18
CA VAL A 148 -14.50 12.90 -13.83
C VAL A 148 -13.17 13.42 -13.29
N GLU A 149 -12.78 12.93 -12.12
CA GLU A 149 -11.55 13.29 -11.44
C GLU A 149 -10.59 12.11 -11.38
N TYR A 150 -9.30 12.42 -11.37
CA TYR A 150 -8.25 11.43 -11.41
C TYR A 150 -7.20 11.72 -10.35
N TYR A 151 -6.96 10.73 -9.51
CA TYR A 151 -5.96 10.81 -8.46
C TYR A 151 -4.97 9.66 -8.56
N ARG A 152 -3.71 9.97 -8.27
CA ARG A 152 -2.64 8.98 -8.13
C ARG A 152 -2.25 8.86 -6.67
N GLY A 153 -2.25 7.63 -6.17
CA GLY A 153 -1.91 7.30 -4.80
C GLY A 153 -0.42 6.97 -4.62
N MET A 154 0.17 7.50 -3.57
CA MET A 154 1.48 7.10 -3.04
C MET A 154 1.29 6.51 -1.65
N GLN A 155 1.76 5.28 -1.43
CA GLN A 155 1.70 4.65 -0.10
C GLN A 155 2.70 5.32 0.84
N LEU A 156 2.26 5.57 2.07
CA LEU A 156 3.06 6.22 3.11
C LEU A 156 3.13 5.33 4.36
N HIS A 157 4.33 5.22 4.94
CA HIS A 157 4.46 4.61 6.26
C HIS A 157 3.91 5.57 7.35
N PRO A 158 3.23 5.08 8.40
CA PRO A 158 2.70 5.94 9.46
C PRO A 158 3.75 6.89 10.07
N GLU A 159 4.97 6.43 10.30
CA GLU A 159 6.07 7.27 10.78
C GLU A 159 6.46 8.38 9.80
N MET A 160 6.32 8.19 8.48
CA MET A 160 6.55 9.25 7.51
C MET A 160 5.47 10.33 7.60
N VAL A 161 4.22 9.93 7.84
CA VAL A 161 3.13 10.86 8.12
C VAL A 161 3.40 11.62 9.41
N ALA A 162 3.86 10.93 10.45
CA ALA A 162 4.17 11.54 11.73
C ALA A 162 5.28 12.57 11.60
N GLN A 163 6.38 12.18 10.94
CA GLN A 163 7.50 13.06 10.64
C GLN A 163 7.07 14.27 9.81
N ALA A 164 6.31 14.05 8.73
CA ALA A 164 5.84 15.12 7.86
C ALA A 164 5.03 16.16 8.63
N LEU A 165 4.17 15.72 9.56
CA LEU A 165 3.29 16.56 10.38
C LEU A 165 3.90 16.97 11.73
N ARG A 166 5.19 16.64 11.97
CA ARG A 166 5.90 16.92 13.23
C ARG A 166 5.20 16.35 14.48
N LEU A 167 4.59 15.20 14.31
CA LEU A 167 3.96 14.42 15.39
C LEU A 167 4.97 13.41 15.96
N PRO A 168 4.80 12.96 17.22
CA PRO A 168 5.60 11.86 17.78
C PRO A 168 5.58 10.62 16.88
N ALA A 169 6.69 9.87 16.77
CA ALA A 169 6.76 8.69 15.89
C ALA A 169 5.70 7.62 16.22
N ALA A 170 5.34 7.49 17.51
CA ALA A 170 4.32 6.58 18.02
C ALA A 170 2.87 7.12 17.91
N SER A 171 2.65 8.20 17.15
CA SER A 171 1.33 8.86 17.01
C SER A 171 0.26 8.01 16.34
N PHE A 172 0.70 7.06 15.51
CA PHE A 172 -0.17 6.23 14.72
C PHE A 172 0.00 4.77 15.12
N ARG A 173 -1.12 4.04 15.12
CA ARG A 173 -1.13 2.64 15.53
C ARG A 173 -0.46 1.79 14.46
N THR A 174 0.78 1.37 14.74
CA THR A 174 1.34 0.14 14.20
C THR A 174 0.92 -0.98 15.14
N SER A 175 0.20 -1.99 14.65
CA SER A 175 -0.31 -3.08 15.47
C SER A 175 0.83 -3.87 16.11
N SER A 176 1.21 -3.52 17.34
CA SER A 176 2.03 -4.39 18.19
C SER A 176 1.12 -5.40 18.89
N ALA A 177 0.75 -6.49 18.20
CA ALA A 177 0.14 -7.62 18.88
C ALA A 177 1.25 -8.41 19.60
N ARG A 178 1.48 -8.09 20.88
CA ARG A 178 2.18 -8.99 21.80
C ARG A 178 1.31 -10.26 21.96
N PRO A 179 1.84 -11.48 21.81
CA PRO A 179 1.05 -12.68 22.05
C PRO A 179 0.87 -12.84 23.56
N SER A 180 -0.23 -12.35 24.12
CA SER A 180 -0.69 -12.84 25.42
C SER A 180 -1.33 -14.20 25.19
N GLY A 181 -0.67 -15.25 25.67
CA GLY A 181 -1.16 -16.62 25.62
C GLY A 181 -2.62 -16.72 26.10
N GLY A 182 -3.47 -17.20 25.22
CA GLY A 182 -4.87 -17.43 25.49
C GLY A 182 -5.53 -17.92 24.20
N ASN A 183 -5.93 -19.19 24.18
CA ASN A 183 -6.71 -19.79 23.10
C ASN A 183 -7.98 -18.98 22.87
N ARG A 184 -7.92 -18.01 21.96
CA ARG A 184 -9.07 -17.50 21.23
C ARG A 184 -8.78 -17.75 19.77
N MET A 185 -9.56 -18.68 19.20
CA MET A 185 -9.81 -18.76 17.77
C MET A 185 -9.87 -17.33 17.23
N VAL A 186 -8.91 -16.98 16.38
CA VAL A 186 -8.90 -15.71 15.67
C VAL A 186 -10.18 -15.69 14.85
N GLY A 187 -11.16 -14.92 15.34
CA GLY A 187 -12.42 -14.71 14.65
C GLY A 187 -12.11 -14.19 13.26
N ILE A 188 -12.50 -14.99 12.27
CA ILE A 188 -12.44 -14.67 10.85
C ILE A 188 -13.40 -13.51 10.61
N GLY A 189 -12.89 -12.28 10.72
CA GLY A 189 -13.60 -11.08 10.29
C GLY A 189 -13.61 -11.04 8.77
N ALA A 190 -14.79 -11.17 8.18
CA ALA A 190 -15.07 -11.20 6.75
C ALA A 190 -15.09 -9.80 6.12
N GLY A 191 -14.08 -8.95 6.37
CA GLY A 191 -13.94 -7.68 5.66
C GLY A 191 -13.30 -7.89 4.30
N LEU A 192 -14.03 -7.59 3.23
CA LEU A 192 -13.44 -7.35 1.91
C LEU A 192 -12.63 -6.05 1.99
N LEU A 193 -11.42 -6.06 1.42
CA LEU A 193 -10.55 -4.90 1.43
C LEU A 193 -10.81 -4.09 0.15
N THR A 194 -11.88 -3.31 0.19
CA THR A 194 -12.16 -2.31 -0.85
C THR A 194 -11.41 -1.05 -0.45
N PHE A 195 -10.37 -0.71 -1.18
CA PHE A 195 -9.76 0.62 -1.07
C PHE A 195 -10.76 1.57 -1.70
N ALA A 196 -11.44 2.36 -0.90
CA ALA A 196 -12.50 3.25 -1.38
C ALA A 196 -11.97 4.66 -1.23
N ILE A 197 -11.87 5.39 -2.32
CA ILE A 197 -11.39 6.78 -2.30
C ILE A 197 -12.17 7.51 -3.37
N ALA A 198 -12.74 8.64 -3.02
CA ALA A 198 -13.34 9.55 -3.96
C ALA A 198 -12.83 10.93 -3.57
N GLY A 199 -11.92 11.48 -4.38
CA GLY A 199 -11.75 12.92 -4.32
C GLY A 199 -13.00 13.57 -4.90
N PHE A 200 -13.28 14.78 -4.41
CA PHE A 200 -14.40 15.58 -4.86
C PHE A 200 -13.90 16.90 -5.48
N PHE A 201 -14.69 17.35 -6.45
CA PHE A 201 -14.59 18.35 -7.55
C PHE A 201 -13.62 19.54 -7.55
N LEU A 202 -12.59 19.54 -8.38
CA LEU A 202 -11.93 20.81 -8.78
C LEU A 202 -12.59 21.53 -9.97
N PHE A 203 -13.23 22.68 -9.66
CA PHE A 203 -13.61 23.86 -10.48
C PHE A 203 -15.08 24.13 -10.86
N ARG A 204 -15.34 25.44 -11.07
CA ARG A 204 -16.63 26.13 -11.08
C ARG A 204 -17.40 25.99 -12.39
N GLY A 205 -18.66 25.56 -12.25
CA GLY A 205 -19.78 26.13 -13.01
C GLY A 205 -20.59 25.10 -13.82
N CYS A 206 -21.66 24.59 -13.22
CA CYS A 206 -23.03 24.76 -13.71
C CYS A 206 -24.05 23.99 -12.85
N GLY A 207 -25.18 24.65 -12.56
CA GLY A 207 -26.51 24.11 -12.31
C GLY A 207 -26.67 22.81 -11.50
N ARG A 208 -27.19 22.95 -10.27
CA ARG A 208 -27.92 21.89 -9.55
C ARG A 208 -28.88 21.16 -10.50
N SER A 209 -28.56 19.92 -10.84
CA SER A 209 -29.52 18.96 -11.39
C SER A 209 -29.46 17.70 -10.54
N HIS A 210 -30.43 17.56 -9.64
CA HIS A 210 -30.67 16.30 -8.93
C HIS A 210 -31.17 15.27 -9.94
N SER A 211 -30.26 14.49 -10.51
CA SER A 211 -30.61 13.30 -11.27
C SER A 211 -30.67 12.11 -10.31
N THR A 212 -31.88 11.60 -10.10
CA THR A 212 -32.13 10.32 -9.43
C THR A 212 -31.75 9.18 -10.40
N VAL A 213 -30.47 8.79 -10.40
CA VAL A 213 -30.03 7.59 -11.12
C VAL A 213 -30.49 6.36 -10.34
N ARG A 214 -31.36 5.58 -10.98
CA ARG A 214 -31.83 4.26 -10.52
C ARG A 214 -30.64 3.34 -10.25
N ALA A 215 -30.61 2.76 -9.06
CA ALA A 215 -29.69 1.69 -8.67
C ALA A 215 -29.73 0.55 -9.70
N SER A 216 -28.69 0.43 -10.51
CA SER A 216 -28.41 -0.79 -11.27
C SER A 216 -27.96 -1.85 -10.29
N ALA A 217 -28.44 -3.08 -10.44
CA ALA A 217 -28.02 -4.23 -9.66
C ALA A 217 -26.49 -4.30 -9.58
N GLN A 218 -25.93 -4.10 -8.39
CA GLN A 218 -24.50 -4.15 -8.14
C GLN A 218 -23.99 -5.56 -8.51
N PRO A 219 -22.91 -5.68 -9.30
CA PRO A 219 -22.18 -6.92 -9.40
C PRO A 219 -21.68 -7.32 -8.01
N ALA A 220 -21.67 -8.64 -7.72
CA ALA A 220 -21.13 -9.14 -6.47
C ALA A 220 -19.69 -8.63 -6.25
N PRO A 221 -19.33 -8.23 -5.02
CA PRO A 221 -18.04 -7.61 -4.78
C PRO A 221 -16.90 -8.61 -5.07
N PRO A 222 -15.72 -8.12 -5.49
CA PRO A 222 -14.62 -8.98 -5.89
C PRO A 222 -14.13 -9.85 -4.72
N VAL A 223 -14.00 -11.15 -4.96
CA VAL A 223 -13.42 -12.08 -3.98
C VAL A 223 -11.93 -11.80 -3.84
N VAL A 224 -11.50 -11.26 -2.70
CA VAL A 224 -10.06 -11.14 -2.37
C VAL A 224 -9.45 -12.53 -2.42
N GLN A 225 -8.51 -12.76 -3.33
CA GLN A 225 -7.80 -14.02 -3.41
C GLN A 225 -6.84 -14.11 -2.22
N ARG A 226 -7.19 -14.95 -1.24
CA ARG A 226 -6.35 -15.23 -0.06
C ARG A 226 -5.60 -16.54 -0.30
N GLN A 227 -4.27 -16.46 -0.31
CA GLN A 227 -3.41 -17.62 -0.44
C GLN A 227 -2.60 -17.80 0.86
N PRO A 228 -2.85 -18.86 1.65
CA PRO A 228 -2.01 -19.13 2.80
C PRO A 228 -0.58 -19.45 2.36
N ALA A 229 0.37 -19.31 3.28
CA ALA A 229 1.73 -19.78 3.03
C ALA A 229 1.68 -21.30 2.81
N PRO A 230 2.49 -21.85 1.91
CA PRO A 230 2.65 -23.30 1.81
C PRO A 230 3.17 -23.89 3.13
N ALA A 231 3.34 -25.22 3.20
CA ALA A 231 4.04 -25.80 4.33
C ALA A 231 5.48 -25.24 4.40
N PRO A 232 5.99 -24.86 5.59
CA PRO A 232 7.35 -24.34 5.71
C PRO A 232 8.35 -25.42 5.32
N LEU A 233 9.29 -25.07 4.44
CA LEU A 233 10.28 -26.00 3.90
C LEU A 233 11.53 -26.11 4.79
N LEU A 234 11.79 -25.10 5.61
CA LEU A 234 12.92 -25.04 6.55
C LEU A 234 12.41 -24.63 7.93
N THR A 235 13.14 -25.02 8.97
CA THR A 235 12.91 -24.61 10.36
C THR A 235 14.17 -23.96 10.92
N VAL A 236 14.04 -23.24 12.04
CA VAL A 236 15.20 -22.69 12.74
C VAL A 236 16.09 -23.85 13.22
N GLY A 237 17.40 -23.70 12.99
CA GLY A 237 18.41 -24.73 13.25
C GLY A 237 18.75 -25.60 12.04
N THR A 238 17.95 -25.56 10.95
CA THR A 238 18.28 -26.29 9.71
C THR A 238 19.61 -25.80 9.14
N ASN A 239 20.51 -26.72 8.83
CA ASN A 239 21.73 -26.44 8.06
C ASN A 239 21.46 -26.63 6.58
N LEU A 240 22.04 -25.79 5.74
CA LEU A 240 21.87 -25.83 4.29
C LEU A 240 23.14 -25.39 3.59
N VAL A 241 23.38 -25.94 2.40
CA VAL A 241 24.51 -25.57 1.55
C VAL A 241 23.98 -24.86 0.31
N ILE A 242 24.34 -23.60 0.13
CA ILE A 242 24.00 -22.80 -1.05
C ILE A 242 25.28 -22.43 -1.78
N ALA A 243 25.39 -22.81 -3.06
CA ALA A 243 26.54 -22.52 -3.91
C ALA A 243 27.89 -22.91 -3.25
N GLY A 244 27.91 -24.04 -2.53
CA GLY A 244 29.10 -24.56 -1.85
C GLY A 244 29.42 -23.88 -0.50
N GLN A 245 28.61 -22.92 -0.07
CA GLN A 245 28.75 -22.26 1.23
C GLN A 245 27.72 -22.82 2.23
N SER A 246 28.18 -23.15 3.43
CA SER A 246 27.33 -23.61 4.53
C SER A 246 26.61 -22.45 5.21
N TYR A 247 25.37 -22.69 5.58
CA TYR A 247 24.53 -21.77 6.31
C TYR A 247 23.68 -22.50 7.35
N GLN A 248 23.30 -21.79 8.40
CA GLN A 248 22.28 -22.23 9.35
C GLN A 248 21.10 -21.26 9.34
N VAL A 249 19.87 -21.78 9.35
CA VAL A 249 18.65 -20.98 9.52
C VAL A 249 18.57 -20.53 10.97
N ILE A 250 18.58 -19.22 11.20
CA ILE A 250 18.48 -18.62 12.54
C ILE A 250 17.09 -18.01 12.80
N THR A 251 16.39 -17.61 11.74
CA THR A 251 15.03 -17.05 11.83
C THR A 251 14.13 -17.65 10.76
N HIS A 252 12.91 -17.98 11.15
CA HIS A 252 11.80 -18.27 10.23
C HIS A 252 10.65 -17.30 10.51
N ARG A 253 10.27 -16.53 9.49
CA ARG A 253 9.18 -15.58 9.52
C ARG A 253 8.13 -15.93 8.46
N VAL A 254 6.85 -15.89 8.84
CA VAL A 254 5.74 -15.83 7.89
C VAL A 254 5.39 -14.37 7.69
N THR A 255 5.49 -13.93 6.44
CA THR A 255 5.20 -12.56 6.04
C THR A 255 3.90 -12.54 5.26
N GLY A 256 2.94 -11.75 5.72
CA GLY A 256 1.69 -11.50 5.01
C GLY A 256 1.86 -10.31 4.09
N PHE A 257 1.58 -10.50 2.81
CA PHE A 257 1.61 -9.46 1.79
C PHE A 257 0.21 -9.04 1.42
N THR A 258 0.07 -7.74 1.20
CA THR A 258 -1.18 -7.15 0.73
C THR A 258 -0.91 -6.36 -0.53
N ARG A 259 -1.68 -6.67 -1.57
CA ARG A 259 -1.98 -5.78 -2.70
C ARG A 259 -3.50 -5.69 -2.83
N VAL A 260 -4.02 -4.83 -3.69
CA VAL A 260 -5.47 -4.78 -3.86
C VAL A 260 -5.96 -6.08 -4.51
N ASN A 261 -7.09 -6.59 -4.01
CA ASN A 261 -7.71 -7.86 -4.42
C ASN A 261 -6.88 -9.14 -4.23
N ALA A 262 -5.68 -9.07 -3.65
CA ALA A 262 -4.95 -10.29 -3.31
C ALA A 262 -4.16 -10.17 -2.01
N GLN A 263 -4.19 -11.26 -1.26
CA GLN A 263 -3.41 -11.44 -0.05
C GLN A 263 -2.70 -12.78 -0.15
N TRP A 264 -1.41 -12.80 0.14
CA TRP A 264 -0.70 -14.06 0.25
C TRP A 264 0.30 -14.01 1.39
N ASN A 265 0.59 -15.18 1.96
CA ASN A 265 1.68 -15.30 2.91
C ASN A 265 2.87 -15.99 2.23
N ALA A 266 4.10 -15.57 2.57
CA ALA A 266 5.33 -16.23 2.16
C ALA A 266 6.24 -16.50 3.35
N HIS A 267 7.20 -17.41 3.16
CA HIS A 267 8.22 -17.71 4.17
C HIS A 267 9.49 -16.92 3.89
N HIS A 268 9.93 -16.17 4.88
CA HIS A 268 11.22 -15.49 4.92
C HIS A 268 12.12 -16.20 5.93
N TYR A 269 13.35 -16.48 5.54
CA TYR A 269 14.34 -17.12 6.39
C TYR A 269 15.55 -16.21 6.54
N GLN A 270 16.01 -15.97 7.75
CA GLN A 270 17.34 -15.41 7.96
C GLN A 270 18.31 -16.57 8.16
N ILE A 271 19.38 -16.57 7.38
CA ILE A 271 20.42 -17.59 7.43
C ILE A 271 21.76 -16.94 7.79
N THR A 272 22.58 -17.61 8.59
CA THR A 272 23.93 -17.17 8.92
C THR A 272 24.96 -18.08 8.29
N ASP A 273 26.06 -17.52 7.79
CA ASP A 273 27.22 -18.32 7.39
C ASP A 273 28.16 -18.59 8.58
N ASP A 274 29.21 -19.38 8.32
CA ASP A 274 30.25 -19.74 9.30
C ASP A 274 31.04 -18.53 9.83
N GLN A 275 30.94 -17.37 9.17
CA GLN A 275 31.56 -16.11 9.60
C GLN A 275 30.59 -15.23 10.41
N GLY A 276 29.37 -15.70 10.69
CA GLY A 276 28.33 -14.96 11.40
C GLY A 276 27.61 -13.91 10.55
N ARG A 277 27.82 -13.88 9.23
CA ARG A 277 27.14 -12.93 8.34
C ARG A 277 25.74 -13.43 8.04
N THR A 278 24.75 -12.59 8.30
CA THR A 278 23.36 -12.93 8.04
C THR A 278 22.93 -12.54 6.62
N ASN A 279 22.08 -13.36 6.02
CA ASN A 279 21.50 -13.16 4.70
C ASN A 279 20.01 -13.51 4.75
N LEU A 280 19.24 -12.93 3.85
CA LEU A 280 17.81 -13.16 3.73
C LEU A 280 17.54 -14.16 2.61
N LEU A 281 16.90 -15.28 2.93
CA LEU A 281 16.50 -16.30 1.98
C LEU A 281 14.97 -16.25 1.88
N ILE A 282 14.46 -15.87 0.70
CA ILE A 282 13.02 -15.79 0.46
C ILE A 282 12.60 -16.91 -0.46
N ALA A 283 11.69 -17.75 0.03
CA ALA A 283 10.91 -18.63 -0.81
C ALA A 283 9.77 -17.81 -1.38
N ARG A 284 9.69 -17.72 -2.71
CA ARG A 284 8.55 -17.10 -3.40
C ARG A 284 8.38 -15.61 -3.07
N VAL A 285 9.18 -14.77 -3.72
CA VAL A 285 9.06 -13.30 -3.60
C VAL A 285 7.72 -12.80 -4.20
N GLN A 286 7.12 -13.55 -5.13
CA GLN A 286 5.82 -13.25 -5.77
C GLN A 286 4.90 -14.47 -5.73
N PRO A 287 3.55 -14.35 -5.71
CA PRO A 287 2.63 -15.49 -5.55
C PRO A 287 2.86 -16.67 -6.50
N ALA A 288 3.23 -16.40 -7.75
CA ALA A 288 3.49 -17.39 -8.79
C ALA A 288 4.95 -17.87 -8.85
N ALA A 289 5.87 -17.24 -8.11
CA ALA A 289 7.28 -17.59 -8.15
C ALA A 289 7.55 -18.92 -7.42
N THR A 290 8.41 -19.75 -8.00
CA THR A 290 8.92 -20.98 -7.38
C THR A 290 10.41 -20.88 -7.06
N ASN A 291 11.06 -19.81 -7.49
CA ASN A 291 12.49 -19.63 -7.32
C ASN A 291 12.83 -19.16 -5.90
N TRP A 292 13.97 -19.63 -5.42
CA TRP A 292 14.60 -19.17 -4.20
C TRP A 292 15.55 -18.03 -4.52
N HIS A 293 15.50 -17.00 -3.68
CA HIS A 293 16.41 -15.88 -3.78
C HIS A 293 17.20 -15.74 -2.49
N LEU A 294 18.53 -15.78 -2.63
CA LEU A 294 19.45 -15.41 -1.56
C LEU A 294 19.78 -13.94 -1.70
N PHE A 295 19.29 -13.15 -0.77
CA PHE A 295 19.47 -11.72 -0.64
C PHE A 295 20.57 -11.42 0.37
N LYS A 296 21.61 -10.72 -0.09
CA LYS A 296 22.67 -10.19 0.76
C LYS A 296 22.41 -8.72 1.02
N THR A 297 22.58 -8.26 2.26
CA THR A 297 22.44 -6.84 2.59
C THR A 297 23.44 -6.02 1.77
N HIS A 298 22.96 -4.93 1.16
CA HIS A 298 23.75 -4.00 0.36
C HIS A 298 23.87 -2.68 1.11
N ALA A 299 25.09 -2.35 1.54
CA ALA A 299 25.37 -1.05 2.16
C ALA A 299 25.55 0.00 1.06
N ALA A 300 24.49 0.78 0.81
CA ALA A 300 24.56 1.79 -0.23
C ALA A 300 25.40 3.00 0.16
N SER A 301 26.15 3.56 -0.80
CA SER A 301 26.95 4.77 -0.57
C SER A 301 26.08 6.00 -0.30
N ARG A 302 24.90 6.04 -0.94
CA ARG A 302 23.85 7.05 -0.77
C ARG A 302 22.50 6.34 -0.78
N PRO A 303 22.04 5.79 0.36
CA PRO A 303 20.76 5.11 0.41
C PRO A 303 19.63 6.10 0.11
N PRO A 304 18.58 5.70 -0.64
CA PRO A 304 17.40 6.54 -0.80
C PRO A 304 16.72 6.76 0.55
N THR A 305 16.05 7.91 0.71
CA THR A 305 15.16 8.10 1.87
C THR A 305 13.90 7.25 1.70
N PRO A 306 13.17 6.92 2.78
CA PRO A 306 11.86 6.27 2.68
C PRO A 306 10.89 6.99 1.73
N THR A 307 10.94 8.33 1.68
CA THR A 307 10.12 9.12 0.74
C THR A 307 10.50 8.89 -0.71
N VAL A 308 11.80 8.82 -1.01
CA VAL A 308 12.27 8.51 -2.37
C VAL A 308 11.89 7.09 -2.75
N ALA A 309 12.07 6.12 -1.84
CA ALA A 309 11.66 4.74 -2.07
C ALA A 309 10.15 4.60 -2.30
N ALA A 310 9.33 5.31 -1.53
CA ALA A 310 7.87 5.32 -1.66
C ALA A 310 7.38 6.00 -2.96
N ALA A 311 8.19 6.89 -3.56
CA ALA A 311 7.83 7.59 -4.79
C ALA A 311 8.11 6.78 -6.07
N MET A 312 8.86 5.68 -5.96
CA MET A 312 9.25 4.84 -7.09
C MET A 312 8.04 4.27 -7.86
N ARG A 313 8.24 3.98 -9.15
CA ARG A 313 7.21 3.42 -10.05
C ARG A 313 7.72 2.16 -10.71
N VAL A 314 6.90 1.11 -10.87
CA VAL A 314 7.29 0.02 -11.80
C VAL A 314 7.50 0.60 -13.19
N GLY A 315 8.53 0.10 -13.87
CA GLY A 315 9.03 0.67 -15.12
C GLY A 315 10.07 1.79 -14.92
N GLU A 316 10.13 2.41 -13.73
CA GLU A 316 11.15 3.41 -13.43
C GLU A 316 12.52 2.77 -13.24
N GLN A 317 13.56 3.49 -13.66
CA GLN A 317 14.93 3.05 -13.49
C GLN A 317 15.43 3.38 -12.08
N VAL A 318 16.07 2.40 -11.45
CA VAL A 318 16.84 2.57 -10.22
C VAL A 318 18.30 2.54 -10.56
N HIS A 319 19.03 3.58 -10.15
CA HIS A 319 20.48 3.65 -10.23
C HIS A 319 21.06 3.72 -8.81
N LEU A 320 21.74 2.66 -8.38
CA LEU A 320 22.26 2.54 -7.02
C LEU A 320 23.54 1.72 -6.98
N ASP A 321 24.69 2.36 -6.72
CA ASP A 321 26.01 1.73 -6.57
C ASP A 321 26.33 0.66 -7.64
N GLY A 322 26.22 1.05 -8.91
CA GLY A 322 26.47 0.15 -10.05
C GLY A 322 25.34 -0.84 -10.36
N PHE A 323 24.24 -0.84 -9.58
CA PHE A 323 23.00 -1.46 -10.01
C PHE A 323 22.21 -0.45 -10.87
N SER A 324 21.87 -0.86 -12.09
CA SER A 324 20.94 -0.15 -12.96
C SER A 324 19.86 -1.14 -13.37
N GLY A 325 18.65 -0.96 -12.87
CA GLY A 325 17.56 -1.90 -13.12
C GLY A 325 16.21 -1.23 -13.12
N THR A 326 15.20 -1.97 -13.56
CA THR A 326 13.83 -1.47 -13.66
C THR A 326 13.04 -1.95 -12.47
N VAL A 327 12.31 -1.07 -11.79
CA VAL A 327 11.37 -1.48 -10.75
C VAL A 327 10.31 -2.38 -11.39
N MET A 328 10.09 -3.55 -10.82
CA MET A 328 9.17 -4.57 -11.30
C MET A 328 7.90 -4.65 -10.45
N GLU A 329 8.00 -4.35 -9.15
CA GLU A 329 6.86 -4.45 -8.24
C GLU A 329 7.01 -3.52 -7.04
N LEU A 330 5.88 -3.07 -6.47
CA LEU A 330 5.79 -2.50 -5.14
C LEU A 330 4.71 -3.24 -4.34
N PHE A 331 4.98 -3.52 -3.07
CA PHE A 331 4.04 -4.18 -2.18
C PHE A 331 4.28 -3.82 -0.72
N MET A 332 3.28 -4.09 0.10
CA MET A 332 3.34 -3.92 1.55
C MET A 332 3.29 -5.28 2.23
N SER A 333 4.01 -5.40 3.33
CA SER A 333 4.07 -6.63 4.12
C SER A 333 3.92 -6.37 5.62
N GLN A 334 3.42 -7.35 6.35
CA GLN A 334 3.41 -7.38 7.81
C GLN A 334 3.89 -8.75 8.31
N GLU A 335 4.42 -8.78 9.54
CA GLU A 335 4.72 -10.05 10.19
C GLU A 335 3.43 -10.75 10.60
N VAL A 336 3.30 -12.02 10.23
CA VAL A 336 2.19 -12.90 10.67
C VAL A 336 2.66 -13.78 11.83
N SER A 337 3.87 -14.31 11.72
CA SER A 337 4.54 -15.05 12.80
C SER A 337 6.05 -15.03 12.61
N CYS A 338 6.80 -15.20 13.70
CA CYS A 338 8.25 -15.27 13.67
C CYS A 338 8.75 -16.24 14.76
N THR A 339 9.76 -17.03 14.40
CA THR A 339 10.57 -17.85 15.31
C THR A 339 12.03 -17.50 15.07
N GLY A 340 12.73 -17.09 16.12
CA GLY A 340 14.11 -16.58 16.03
C GLY A 340 14.21 -15.05 16.20
N PRO A 341 15.42 -14.47 16.04
CA PRO A 341 15.62 -13.03 16.13
C PRO A 341 14.95 -12.26 14.98
N PRO A 342 14.60 -10.97 15.17
CA PRO A 342 14.05 -10.14 14.10
C PRO A 342 14.98 -10.03 12.90
N ILE A 343 14.41 -10.04 11.70
CA ILE A 343 15.14 -9.81 10.45
C ILE A 343 15.35 -8.31 10.29
N GLU A 344 16.60 -7.87 10.09
CA GLU A 344 16.91 -6.47 9.82
C GLU A 344 16.06 -5.93 8.65
N GLY A 345 15.66 -4.66 8.69
CA GLY A 345 14.87 -4.03 7.62
C GLY A 345 13.41 -4.48 7.53
N LEU A 346 13.01 -5.52 8.27
CA LEU A 346 11.61 -5.94 8.38
C LEU A 346 11.08 -5.58 9.76
N ASP A 347 10.02 -4.78 9.81
CA ASP A 347 9.42 -4.38 11.08
C ASP A 347 8.63 -5.56 11.68
N PRO A 348 8.89 -5.98 12.93
CA PRO A 348 8.11 -7.01 13.60
C PRO A 348 6.80 -6.46 14.20
N ALA A 349 6.69 -5.14 14.41
CA ALA A 349 5.56 -4.50 15.07
C ALA A 349 4.71 -3.64 14.12
N GLY A 350 5.07 -3.56 12.84
CA GLY A 350 4.46 -2.64 11.90
C GLY A 350 4.52 -3.10 10.44
N LEU A 351 4.06 -2.21 9.57
CA LEU A 351 4.08 -2.41 8.12
C LEU A 351 5.50 -2.18 7.59
N THR A 352 5.93 -3.03 6.67
CA THR A 352 7.14 -2.80 5.87
C THR A 352 6.73 -2.69 4.42
N TYR A 353 7.20 -1.66 3.73
CA TYR A 353 6.95 -1.44 2.32
C TYR A 353 8.16 -1.88 1.50
N HIS A 354 7.91 -2.28 0.26
CA HIS A 354 8.90 -2.89 -0.58
C HIS A 354 8.79 -2.43 -2.02
N TYR A 355 9.94 -2.39 -2.69
CA TYR A 355 10.00 -2.44 -4.13
C TYR A 355 11.06 -3.45 -4.56
N LEU A 356 10.78 -4.13 -5.66
CA LEU A 356 11.73 -4.99 -6.36
C LEU A 356 12.15 -4.28 -7.63
N ALA A 357 13.45 -4.19 -7.89
CA ALA A 357 13.99 -3.81 -9.18
C ALA A 357 14.85 -4.93 -9.74
N SER A 358 14.81 -5.17 -11.05
CA SER A 358 15.61 -6.22 -11.68
C SER A 358 16.40 -5.71 -12.89
N ASN A 359 17.48 -6.41 -13.18
CA ASN A 359 18.26 -6.31 -14.40
C ASN A 359 18.85 -7.68 -14.74
N SER A 360 19.77 -7.74 -15.71
CA SER A 360 20.47 -8.96 -16.09
C SER A 360 21.38 -9.52 -14.98
N ALA A 361 21.77 -8.72 -13.99
CA ALA A 361 22.66 -9.11 -12.91
C ALA A 361 21.94 -9.66 -11.67
N GLY A 362 20.63 -9.42 -11.52
CA GLY A 362 19.83 -9.94 -10.40
C GLY A 362 18.69 -9.01 -9.98
N ILE A 363 18.29 -9.13 -8.72
CA ILE A 363 17.21 -8.33 -8.12
C ILE A 363 17.77 -7.46 -7.00
N LEU A 364 17.38 -6.19 -6.99
CA LEU A 364 17.48 -5.29 -5.84
C LEU A 364 16.12 -5.32 -5.11
N LEU A 365 16.14 -5.69 -3.83
CA LEU A 365 15.00 -5.54 -2.93
C LEU A 365 15.28 -4.37 -2.00
N ALA A 366 14.43 -3.36 -2.02
CA ALA A 366 14.44 -2.28 -1.04
C ALA A 366 13.28 -2.48 -0.08
N CYS A 367 13.57 -2.59 1.21
CA CYS A 367 12.62 -2.64 2.29
C CYS A 367 12.66 -1.31 3.03
N TRP A 368 11.51 -0.66 3.28
CA TRP A 368 11.49 0.55 4.07
C TRP A 368 10.34 0.61 5.06
N ASN A 369 10.62 1.35 6.13
CA ASN A 369 9.66 1.88 7.09
C ASN A 369 10.03 3.36 7.31
N GLY A 370 9.46 4.05 8.31
CA GLY A 370 9.85 5.44 8.55
C GLY A 370 11.18 5.61 9.28
N ARG A 371 11.83 4.53 9.72
CA ARG A 371 13.19 4.58 10.31
C ARG A 371 14.28 4.61 9.24
N GLY A 372 14.05 3.99 8.09
CA GLY A 372 15.05 3.97 7.02
C GLY A 372 14.73 3.00 5.88
N VAL A 373 15.71 2.83 5.00
CA VAL A 373 15.67 1.88 3.89
C VAL A 373 16.78 0.86 4.06
N THR A 374 16.43 -0.42 4.09
CA THR A 374 17.37 -1.54 4.03
C THR A 374 17.34 -2.09 2.61
N LEU A 375 18.53 -2.32 2.05
CA LEU A 375 18.69 -2.75 0.67
C LEU A 375 19.30 -4.13 0.64
N TYR A 376 18.82 -4.96 -0.28
CA TYR A 376 19.36 -6.28 -0.53
C TYR A 376 19.61 -6.50 -2.02
N ARG A 377 20.70 -7.20 -2.34
CA ARG A 377 20.95 -7.71 -3.68
C ARG A 377 20.83 -9.21 -3.69
N SER A 378 20.06 -9.73 -4.64
CA SER A 378 19.89 -11.17 -4.81
C SER A 378 20.90 -11.75 -5.78
N HIS A 379 21.19 -13.02 -5.54
CA HIS A 379 21.59 -13.94 -6.59
C HIS A 379 20.54 -15.05 -6.66
N LEU A 380 20.23 -15.50 -7.88
CA LEU A 380 19.33 -16.63 -8.08
C LEU A 380 20.00 -17.89 -7.52
N VAL A 381 19.27 -18.66 -6.73
CA VAL A 381 19.75 -19.94 -6.21
C VAL A 381 19.02 -21.07 -6.92
N ALA A 382 19.75 -22.13 -7.28
CA ALA A 382 19.12 -23.36 -7.75
C ALA A 382 18.10 -23.86 -6.71
N PRO A 383 17.06 -24.62 -7.12
CA PRO A 383 16.15 -25.22 -6.17
C PRO A 383 16.93 -25.95 -5.08
N LEU A 384 16.67 -25.63 -3.82
CA LEU A 384 17.33 -26.29 -2.69
C LEU A 384 17.02 -27.78 -2.77
N ALA A 385 18.05 -28.59 -3.02
CA ALA A 385 17.99 -30.01 -2.71
C ALA A 385 18.01 -30.10 -1.18
N LEU A 386 16.83 -30.29 -0.57
CA LEU A 386 16.74 -30.68 0.83
C LEU A 386 17.42 -32.04 0.93
N GLN A 387 18.61 -32.09 1.54
CA GLN A 387 19.26 -33.34 1.94
C GLN A 387 18.75 -33.79 3.29
#